data_AF-B9TMU9-F1
#
_entry.id   AF-B9TMU9-F1
#
_cell.length_a   1.000
_cell.length_b   1.000
_cell.length_c   1.000
_cell.angle_alpha   90.00
_cell.angle_beta   90.00
_cell.angle_gamma   90.00
#
_symmetry.space_group_name_H-M   'P 1'
#
loop_
_entity.id
_entity.type
_entity.pdbx_description
1 polymer ?
#
loop_
_entity_poly.entity_id
_entity_poly.type
_entity_poly.pdbx_seq_one_letter_code
_entity_poly.pdbx_strand_id
1 'polypeptide(L)'
;MTISDGVLPIEMAHGFTLDAQQAKDIGSLLSEDYAQAQPFPHAVIDDIFPTAFTQLLLDHFPQDPKAHDKVYEKGYGGTHKRQISPYDCDETLRAAFALFNSAPMLQFIEALTGMKGLLPDPYFAGGGLHETSAGGLL
;
A
#
# COMPACT_ATOMS: atom_id res chain seq x y z
N MET A 1 12.83 -17.77 2.74
CA MET A 1 13.89 -16.86 3.20
C MET A 1 13.15 -15.62 3.67
N THR A 2 12.94 -15.47 4.98
CA THR A 2 12.27 -14.27 5.53
C THR A 2 13.34 -13.19 5.59
N ILE A 3 13.24 -12.21 4.69
CA ILE A 3 14.22 -11.13 4.57
C ILE A 3 13.97 -10.17 5.74
N SER A 4 14.69 -10.36 6.86
CA SER A 4 14.75 -9.32 7.89
C SER A 4 15.66 -8.20 7.38
N ASP A 5 15.06 -7.02 7.20
CA ASP A 5 15.60 -5.66 6.92
C ASP A 5 14.81 -4.90 5.83
N GLY A 6 13.73 -5.50 5.29
CA GLY A 6 12.84 -4.89 4.28
C GLY A 6 11.83 -3.84 4.79
N VAL A 7 12.03 -3.32 6.01
CA VAL A 7 11.09 -2.35 6.63
C VAL A 7 11.35 -0.96 6.08
N LEU A 8 10.35 -0.34 5.46
CA LEU A 8 10.37 1.06 5.06
C LEU A 8 10.23 1.95 6.32
N PRO A 9 11.24 2.75 6.69
CA PRO A 9 11.26 3.50 7.94
C PRO A 9 10.38 4.76 7.82
N ILE A 10 9.06 4.56 7.97
CA ILE A 10 8.08 5.65 7.97
C ILE A 10 8.15 6.36 9.33
N GLU A 11 8.63 7.59 9.32
CA GLU A 11 8.60 8.49 10.47
C GLU A 11 7.22 9.16 10.59
N MET A 12 6.77 9.39 11.82
CA MET A 12 5.43 9.95 12.11
C MET A 12 5.45 11.24 12.95
N ALA A 13 6.63 11.71 13.38
CA ALA A 13 6.75 12.85 14.31
C ALA A 13 6.19 14.17 13.75
N HIS A 14 6.27 14.36 12.43
CA HIS A 14 5.86 15.57 11.73
C HIS A 14 5.00 15.25 10.50
N GLY A 15 4.08 14.30 10.65
CA GLY A 15 3.38 13.65 9.53
C GLY A 15 4.16 12.44 9.02
N PHE A 16 3.64 11.80 7.97
CA PHE A 16 4.25 10.60 7.42
C PHE A 16 5.35 10.96 6.42
N THR A 17 6.58 10.56 6.74
CA THR A 17 7.73 10.81 5.88
C THR A 17 8.55 9.53 5.69
N LEU A 18 9.08 9.37 4.48
CA LEU A 18 9.95 8.26 4.10
C LEU A 18 11.16 8.85 3.37
N ASP A 19 12.38 8.51 3.82
CA ASP A 19 13.60 8.94 3.14
C ASP A 19 13.74 8.25 1.78
N ALA A 20 13.99 9.04 0.74
CA ALA A 20 14.01 8.54 -0.63
C ALA A 20 15.20 7.61 -0.89
N GLN A 21 16.37 7.91 -0.30
CA GLN A 21 17.57 7.10 -0.50
C GLN A 21 17.42 5.76 0.22
N GLN A 22 16.96 5.76 1.47
CA GLN A 22 16.69 4.53 2.23
C GLN A 22 15.63 3.67 1.54
N ALA A 23 14.53 4.28 1.08
CA ALA A 23 13.48 3.56 0.34
C ALA A 23 14.04 2.89 -0.92
N LYS A 24 14.87 3.60 -1.70
CA LYS A 24 15.54 3.04 -2.88
C LYS A 24 16.51 1.91 -2.52
N ASP A 25 17.31 2.08 -1.47
CA ASP A 25 18.29 1.08 -1.04
C ASP A 25 17.61 -0.23 -0.61
N ILE A 26 16.50 -0.13 0.12
CA ILE A 26 15.66 -1.28 0.48
C ILE A 26 15.10 -1.95 -0.79
N GLY A 27 14.60 -1.17 -1.75
CA GLY A 27 14.12 -1.72 -3.02
C GLY A 27 15.22 -2.47 -3.77
N SER A 28 16.43 -1.90 -3.85
CA SER A 28 17.58 -2.55 -4.50
C SER A 28 18.01 -3.83 -3.79
N LEU A 29 17.98 -3.88 -2.46
CA LEU A 29 18.29 -5.08 -1.67
C LEU A 29 17.39 -6.26 -2.05
N LEU A 30 16.11 -5.98 -2.36
CA LEU A 30 15.08 -6.98 -2.64
C LEU A 30 14.94 -7.34 -4.14
N SER A 31 15.68 -6.65 -5.02
CA SER A 31 15.45 -6.72 -6.47
C SER A 31 15.78 -8.07 -7.10
N GLU A 32 16.87 -8.71 -6.66
CA GLU A 32 17.27 -10.02 -7.18
C GLU A 32 16.25 -11.10 -6.81
N ASP A 33 15.84 -11.14 -5.54
CA ASP A 33 14.82 -12.07 -5.06
C ASP A 33 13.49 -11.87 -5.79
N TYR A 34 13.06 -10.61 -5.98
CA TYR A 34 11.88 -10.29 -6.80
C TYR A 34 12.00 -10.84 -8.22
N ALA A 35 13.12 -10.59 -8.90
CA ALA A 35 13.30 -10.94 -10.31
C ALA A 35 13.38 -12.45 -10.55
N GLN A 36 13.96 -13.19 -9.60
CA GLN A 36 14.14 -14.64 -9.71
C GLN A 36 12.95 -15.45 -9.17
N ALA A 37 12.02 -14.80 -8.46
CA ALA A 37 10.86 -15.46 -7.89
C ALA A 37 10.04 -16.20 -8.94
N GLN A 38 9.51 -17.37 -8.56
CA GLN A 38 8.73 -18.25 -9.43
C GLN A 38 7.30 -18.40 -8.88
N PRO A 39 6.27 -18.52 -9.73
CA PRO A 39 6.32 -18.74 -11.19
C PRO A 39 6.41 -17.46 -12.05
N PHE A 40 6.46 -16.30 -11.43
CA PHE A 40 6.65 -14.99 -12.04
C PHE A 40 7.32 -14.04 -11.03
N PRO A 41 7.92 -12.93 -11.49
CA PRO A 41 8.53 -11.96 -10.59
C PRO A 41 7.54 -11.42 -9.54
N HIS A 42 7.83 -11.66 -8.27
CA HIS A 42 7.00 -11.23 -7.15
C HIS A 42 7.86 -11.08 -5.89
N ALA A 43 7.39 -10.26 -4.94
CA ALA A 43 8.02 -10.10 -3.64
C ALA A 43 6.99 -10.33 -2.53
N VAL A 44 7.42 -11.00 -1.46
CA VAL A 44 6.71 -11.10 -0.19
C VAL A 44 7.61 -10.47 0.85
N ILE A 45 7.16 -9.36 1.44
CA ILE A 45 7.94 -8.58 2.40
C ILE A 45 7.11 -8.52 3.68
N ASP A 46 7.47 -9.36 4.64
CA ASP A 46 6.84 -9.37 5.95
C ASP A 46 7.19 -8.06 6.68
N ASP A 47 6.20 -7.50 7.38
CA ASP A 47 6.37 -6.32 8.22
C ASP A 47 7.03 -5.11 7.52
N ILE A 48 6.74 -4.89 6.23
CA ILE A 48 7.30 -3.81 5.41
C ILE A 48 7.12 -2.40 6.02
N PHE A 49 6.19 -2.22 6.95
CA PHE A 49 5.94 -0.94 7.61
C PHE A 49 6.07 -1.07 9.14
N PRO A 50 6.45 0.01 9.85
CA PRO A 50 6.50 0.01 11.30
C PRO A 50 5.14 -0.37 11.90
N THR A 51 5.11 -1.26 12.89
CA THR A 51 3.87 -1.73 13.52
C THR A 51 3.00 -0.60 14.06
N ALA A 52 3.62 0.47 14.59
CA ALA A 52 2.89 1.63 15.07
C ALA A 52 2.16 2.38 13.94
N PHE A 53 2.75 2.43 12.74
CA PHE A 53 2.13 3.04 11.56
C PHE A 53 0.94 2.20 11.08
N THR A 54 1.09 0.89 10.96
CA THR A 54 0.00 0.01 10.51
C THR A 54 -1.16 -0.04 11.51
N GLN A 55 -0.87 -0.06 12.82
CA GLN A 55 -1.91 0.04 13.86
C GLN A 55 -2.68 1.35 13.76
N LEU A 56 -1.99 2.48 13.54
CA LEU A 56 -2.64 3.78 13.36
C LEU A 56 -3.59 3.76 12.14
N LEU A 57 -3.18 3.19 11.00
CA LEU A 57 -4.07 3.09 9.84
C LEU A 57 -5.31 2.23 10.11
N LEU A 58 -5.14 1.16 10.89
CA LEU A 58 -6.23 0.27 11.30
C LEU A 58 -7.23 1.00 12.22
N ASP A 59 -6.73 1.74 13.21
CA ASP A 59 -7.56 2.51 14.15
C ASP A 59 -8.40 3.58 13.43
N HIS A 60 -7.90 4.10 12.30
CA HIS A 60 -8.58 5.07 11.46
C HIS A 60 -9.43 4.44 10.33
N PHE A 61 -9.48 3.11 10.21
CA PHE A 61 -10.22 2.44 9.13
C PHE A 61 -11.73 2.78 9.20
N PRO A 62 -12.37 3.25 8.12
CA PRO A 62 -13.73 3.76 8.21
C PRO A 62 -14.78 2.69 8.51
N GLN A 63 -15.44 2.82 9.66
CA GLN A 63 -16.54 1.91 10.07
C GLN A 63 -17.88 2.31 9.46
N ASP A 64 -18.14 3.61 9.33
CA ASP A 64 -19.39 4.12 8.77
C ASP A 64 -19.33 4.19 7.23
N PRO A 65 -20.48 4.03 6.53
CA PRO A 65 -20.59 4.25 5.10
C PRO A 65 -20.06 5.63 4.66
N LYS A 66 -19.38 5.68 3.53
CA LYS A 66 -18.91 6.93 2.90
C LYS A 66 -19.70 7.28 1.66
N ALA A 67 -19.57 8.54 1.24
CA ALA A 67 -20.32 9.10 0.12
C ALA A 67 -20.10 8.35 -1.19
N HIS A 68 -18.86 7.90 -1.46
CA HIS A 68 -18.49 7.24 -2.70
C HIS A 68 -18.08 5.78 -2.53
N ASP A 69 -18.59 5.12 -1.48
CA ASP A 69 -18.39 3.69 -1.30
C ASP A 69 -18.90 2.91 -2.50
N LYS A 70 -18.09 1.94 -2.93
CA LYS A 70 -18.52 0.92 -3.90
C LYS A 70 -18.73 -0.38 -3.15
N VAL A 71 -19.98 -0.80 -3.06
CA VAL A 71 -20.37 -2.07 -2.43
C VAL A 71 -20.68 -3.10 -3.52
N TYR A 72 -20.03 -4.25 -3.41
CA TYR A 72 -20.15 -5.37 -4.33
C TYR A 72 -20.70 -6.57 -3.60
N GLU A 73 -21.95 -6.91 -3.89
CA GLU A 73 -22.62 -8.07 -3.30
C GLU A 73 -22.26 -9.37 -4.02
N LYS A 74 -22.06 -9.32 -5.34
CA LYS A 74 -21.62 -10.45 -6.18
C LYS A 74 -21.16 -9.97 -7.55
N GLY A 75 -20.25 -10.71 -8.19
CA GLY A 75 -19.86 -10.53 -9.59
C GLY A 75 -18.40 -10.13 -9.75
N TYR A 76 -18.05 -9.55 -10.90
CA TYR A 76 -16.66 -9.25 -11.28
C TYR A 76 -15.94 -8.29 -10.31
N GLY A 77 -16.68 -7.45 -9.59
CA GLY A 77 -16.10 -6.54 -8.59
C GLY A 77 -15.80 -7.20 -7.23
N GLY A 78 -16.30 -8.42 -7.01
CA GLY A 78 -16.20 -9.16 -5.75
C GLY A 78 -17.56 -9.54 -5.17
N THR A 79 -17.52 -10.31 -4.08
CA THR A 79 -18.67 -10.73 -3.26
C THR A 79 -18.43 -10.24 -1.84
N HIS A 80 -19.46 -9.66 -1.22
CA HIS A 80 -19.41 -9.04 0.11
C HIS A 80 -18.19 -8.11 0.32
N LYS A 81 -17.92 -7.27 -0.69
CA LYS A 81 -16.75 -6.41 -0.74
C LYS A 81 -17.16 -4.94 -0.75
N ARG A 82 -16.42 -4.11 -0.03
CA ARG A 82 -16.53 -2.66 0.00
C ARG A 82 -15.21 -2.03 -0.41
N GLN A 83 -15.26 -1.04 -1.29
CA GLN A 83 -14.13 -0.20 -1.67
C GLN A 83 -14.41 1.25 -1.28
N ILE A 84 -13.43 1.89 -0.65
CA ILE A 84 -13.52 3.26 -0.11
C ILE A 84 -12.44 4.12 -0.75
N SER A 85 -12.84 5.28 -1.28
CA SER A 85 -11.92 6.28 -1.81
C SER A 85 -11.10 6.91 -0.67
N PRO A 86 -9.77 7.05 -0.82
CA PRO A 86 -8.96 7.80 0.16
C PRO A 86 -9.48 9.22 0.38
N TYR A 87 -10.06 9.85 -0.64
CA TYR A 87 -10.61 11.20 -0.52
C TYR A 87 -11.82 11.32 0.42
N ASP A 88 -12.53 10.22 0.69
CA ASP A 88 -13.63 10.16 1.66
C ASP A 88 -13.17 9.78 3.08
N CYS A 89 -11.90 9.40 3.23
CA CYS A 89 -11.31 9.04 4.51
C CYS A 89 -10.91 10.31 5.28
N ASP A 90 -10.49 10.14 6.54
CA ASP A 90 -9.99 11.26 7.35
C ASP A 90 -8.58 11.72 6.91
N GLU A 91 -8.04 12.70 7.64
CA GLU A 91 -6.72 13.27 7.32
C GLU A 91 -5.58 12.25 7.46
N THR A 92 -5.66 11.35 8.43
CA THR A 92 -4.65 10.32 8.67
C THR A 92 -4.56 9.40 7.46
N LEU A 93 -5.68 8.82 7.03
CA LEU A 93 -5.69 7.92 5.88
C LEU A 93 -5.35 8.65 4.59
N ARG A 94 -5.83 9.88 4.38
CA ARG A 94 -5.43 10.69 3.21
C ARG A 94 -3.93 10.92 3.16
N ALA A 95 -3.30 11.23 4.29
CA ALA A 95 -1.85 11.41 4.37
C ALA A 95 -1.11 10.10 4.06
N ALA A 96 -1.61 8.95 4.51
CA ALA A 96 -1.02 7.65 4.20
C ALA A 96 -1.06 7.33 2.70
N PHE A 97 -2.20 7.57 2.05
CA PHE A 97 -2.31 7.40 0.59
C PHE A 97 -1.47 8.40 -0.19
N ALA A 98 -1.27 9.62 0.32
CA ALA A 98 -0.31 10.56 -0.26
C ALA A 98 1.14 10.04 -0.16
N LEU A 99 1.52 9.42 0.97
CA LEU A 99 2.82 8.75 1.12
C LEU A 99 2.98 7.59 0.13
N PHE A 100 1.95 6.75 -0.04
CA PHE A 100 2.00 5.63 -0.99
C PHE A 100 2.12 6.06 -2.45
N ASN A 101 1.70 7.28 -2.78
CA ASN A 101 1.90 7.89 -4.09
C ASN A 101 3.14 8.81 -4.17
N SER A 102 3.95 8.88 -3.12
CA SER A 102 5.09 9.81 -3.04
C SER A 102 6.30 9.33 -3.84
N ALA A 103 7.20 10.27 -4.17
CA ALA A 103 8.45 9.96 -4.87
C ALA A 103 9.33 8.90 -4.16
N PRO A 104 9.50 8.92 -2.82
CA PRO A 104 10.17 7.82 -2.11
C PRO A 104 9.56 6.44 -2.36
N MET A 105 8.22 6.33 -2.34
CA MET A 105 7.54 5.05 -2.61
C MET A 105 7.74 4.60 -4.05
N LEU A 106 7.64 5.51 -5.01
CA LEU A 106 7.93 5.21 -6.42
C LEU A 106 9.36 4.73 -6.58
N GLN A 107 10.34 5.39 -5.96
CA GLN A 107 11.75 4.99 -6.02
C GLN A 107 12.02 3.62 -5.40
N PHE A 108 11.34 3.27 -4.31
CA PHE A 108 11.36 1.91 -3.76
C PHE A 108 10.86 0.88 -4.78
N ILE A 109 9.68 1.10 -5.38
CA ILE A 109 9.08 0.16 -6.36
C ILE A 109 9.95 0.06 -7.63
N GLU A 110 10.49 1.19 -8.12
CA GLU A 110 11.38 1.22 -9.29
C GLU A 110 12.72 0.52 -9.05
N ALA A 111 13.23 0.60 -7.82
CA ALA A 111 14.45 -0.09 -7.42
C ALA A 111 14.22 -1.59 -7.24
N LEU A 112 13.09 -1.98 -6.63
CA LEU A 112 12.67 -3.36 -6.47
C LEU A 112 12.44 -4.05 -7.82
N THR A 113 11.61 -3.45 -8.67
CA THR A 113 11.11 -4.10 -9.89
C THR A 113 11.99 -3.88 -11.11
N GLY A 114 12.89 -2.90 -11.07
CA GLY A 114 13.65 -2.44 -12.24
C GLY A 114 12.84 -1.60 -13.24
N MET A 115 11.52 -1.46 -13.05
CA MET A 115 10.68 -0.58 -13.88
C MET A 115 11.06 0.88 -13.64
N LYS A 116 11.05 1.70 -14.69
CA LYS A 116 11.46 3.11 -14.64
C LYS A 116 10.36 4.01 -15.15
N GLY A 117 10.29 5.21 -14.60
CA GLY A 117 9.28 6.21 -14.95
C GLY A 117 7.90 5.88 -14.41
N LEU A 118 7.82 5.27 -13.22
CA LEU A 118 6.52 5.01 -12.58
C LEU A 118 5.82 6.34 -12.29
N LEU A 119 4.52 6.39 -12.60
CA LEU A 119 3.66 7.53 -12.30
C LEU A 119 2.71 7.16 -11.16
N PRO A 120 2.52 8.04 -10.17
CA PRO A 120 1.51 7.81 -9.15
C PRO A 120 0.11 7.96 -9.74
N ASP A 121 -0.87 7.25 -9.16
CA ASP A 121 -2.28 7.42 -9.53
C ASP A 121 -2.99 8.35 -8.52
N PRO A 122 -3.18 9.65 -8.83
CA PRO A 122 -3.88 10.56 -7.93
C PRO A 122 -5.39 10.30 -7.88
N TYR A 123 -5.96 9.46 -8.74
CA TYR A 123 -7.40 9.22 -8.82
C TYR A 123 -7.84 7.98 -8.05
N PHE A 124 -6.90 7.11 -7.66
CA PHE A 124 -7.16 5.84 -6.97
C PHE A 124 -8.24 5.00 -7.67
N ALA A 125 -8.21 4.95 -9.00
CA ALA A 125 -9.20 4.24 -9.78
C ALA A 125 -9.04 2.72 -9.58
N GLY A 126 -9.91 2.12 -8.77
CA GLY A 126 -9.75 0.72 -8.34
C GLY A 126 -8.83 0.55 -7.13
N GLY A 127 -8.12 1.60 -6.72
CA GLY A 127 -7.33 1.67 -5.48
C GLY A 127 -8.16 2.06 -4.26
N GLY A 128 -7.49 2.54 -3.21
CA GLY A 128 -8.12 2.91 -1.94
C GLY A 128 -8.16 1.76 -0.93
N LEU A 129 -9.02 1.89 0.08
CA LEU A 129 -9.24 0.84 1.07
C LEU A 129 -10.23 -0.18 0.54
N HIS A 130 -9.95 -1.46 0.77
CA HIS A 130 -10.84 -2.57 0.41
C HIS A 130 -11.09 -3.40 1.66
N GLU A 131 -12.36 -3.73 1.89
CA GLU A 131 -12.82 -4.58 2.98
C GLU A 131 -13.64 -5.72 2.38
N THR A 132 -13.32 -6.96 2.74
CA THR A 132 -14.08 -8.15 2.35
C THR A 132 -14.58 -8.83 3.61
N SER A 133 -15.90 -8.88 3.78
CA SER A 133 -16.51 -9.49 4.96
C SER A 133 -16.62 -11.02 4.80
N ALA A 134 -17.02 -11.71 5.88
CA ALA A 134 -17.07 -13.17 5.91
C ALA A 134 -17.88 -13.76 4.74
N GLY A 135 -17.32 -14.78 4.10
CA GLY A 135 -17.91 -15.41 2.91
C GLY A 135 -17.73 -14.61 1.61
N GLY A 136 -17.01 -13.49 1.65
CA GLY A 136 -16.69 -12.70 0.46
C GLY A 136 -15.59 -13.31 -0.42
N LEU A 137 -15.46 -12.76 -1.63
CA LEU A 137 -14.51 -13.20 -2.65
C LEU A 137 -14.06 -12.01 -3.51
N LEU A 138 -12.84 -12.07 -4.05
CA LEU A 138 -12.30 -11.09 -5.00
C LEU A 138 -12.44 -11.57 -6.45
#